data_AF-A0A1B6DD62-F1
#
_entry.id   AF-A0A1B6DD62-F1
#
_cell.length_a   1.000
_cell.length_b   1.000
_cell.length_c   1.000
_cell.angle_alpha   90.00
_cell.angle_beta   90.00
_cell.angle_gamma   90.00
#
_symmetry.space_group_name_H-M   'P 1'
#
loop_
_entity.id
_entity.type
_entity.pdbx_description
1 polymer ?
#
loop_
_entity_poly.entity_id
_entity_poly.type
_entity_poly.pdbx_seq_one_letter_code
_entity_poly.pdbx_strand_id
1 'polypeptide(L)'
;MASKEQRKLSDFIKGVHQNLRIQSHKLGVEKAWTLHCQETDTLKKYAEYMHRLAVDFWDKNNNEDVKMCRIKWVVFQVNEYFINGGKDKAQKREYFLQIRYFGESSIKIEKNTENNAKLNLLDVGSCYNPFKFFSIFNVVAIDLAPATSDVLRCDFLTVDVIPEKIDNSSSSYCKALQMNSFDIIVFSLLLEYLPSPQQRYSCCSKAYQLLKMDGILCILTPDSKHATANSKVMKSWRHTLATLGFWRITYQKLKHVHCMTYRKCQNPDISKHWLSLQSNSICKPIMNIPQDFHEYCNKKQSKENRTEMENQVLVDNFTFLSNSDVFI
;
A
#
# COMPACT_ATOMS: atom_id res chain seq x y z
N MET A 1 8.56 25.35 6.77
CA MET A 1 9.66 24.52 7.32
C MET A 1 9.10 23.64 8.43
N ALA A 2 9.52 22.37 8.51
CA ALA A 2 9.02 21.45 9.53
C ALA A 2 9.50 21.81 10.93
N SER A 3 8.68 21.53 11.95
CA SER A 3 9.03 21.80 13.34
C SER A 3 10.14 20.86 13.84
N LYS A 4 10.83 21.25 14.92
CA LYS A 4 11.85 20.38 15.57
C LYS A 4 11.24 19.06 16.03
N GLU A 5 10.00 19.10 16.49
CA GLU A 5 9.25 17.93 16.92
C GLU A 5 8.90 17.01 15.74
N GLN A 6 8.39 17.57 14.64
CA GLN A 6 8.08 16.80 13.44
C GLN A 6 9.31 16.05 12.90
N ARG A 7 10.48 16.71 12.88
CA ARG A 7 11.75 16.06 12.51
C ARG A 7 12.08 14.90 13.44
N LYS A 8 12.01 15.11 14.76
CA LYS A 8 12.27 14.08 15.77
C LYS A 8 11.41 12.83 15.58
N LEU A 9 10.11 13.00 15.33
CA LEU A 9 9.18 11.89 15.09
C LEU A 9 9.57 11.12 13.82
N SER A 10 9.76 11.85 12.72
CA SER A 10 10.16 11.28 11.42
C SER A 10 11.50 10.55 11.48
N ASP A 11 12.49 11.07 12.20
CA ASP A 11 13.82 10.47 12.31
C ASP A 11 13.79 9.14 13.06
N PHE A 12 12.99 9.05 14.12
CA PHE A 12 12.78 7.79 14.83
C PHE A 12 12.15 6.72 13.92
N ILE A 13 11.08 7.06 13.20
CA ILE A 13 10.39 6.14 12.26
C ILE A 13 11.36 5.61 11.20
N LYS A 14 12.20 6.49 10.63
CA LYS A 14 13.25 6.07 9.69
C LYS A 14 14.29 5.17 10.32
N GLY A 15 14.71 5.46 11.56
CA GLY A 15 15.65 4.63 12.29
C GLY A 15 15.15 3.19 12.41
N VAL A 16 13.85 3.00 12.70
CA VAL A 16 13.22 1.67 12.75
C VAL A 16 13.27 0.98 11.37
N HIS A 17 12.87 1.68 10.30
CA HIS A 17 12.91 1.16 8.92
C HIS A 17 14.32 0.77 8.46
N GLN A 18 15.30 1.59 8.82
CA GLN A 18 16.70 1.39 8.47
C GLN A 18 17.29 0.22 9.27
N ASN A 19 17.00 0.13 10.57
CA ASN A 19 17.43 -0.99 11.39
C ASN A 19 16.86 -2.30 10.83
N LEU A 20 15.56 -2.36 10.52
CA LEU A 20 14.94 -3.56 9.96
C LEU A 20 15.62 -4.03 8.66
N ARG A 21 15.98 -3.11 7.77
CA ARG A 21 16.73 -3.44 6.54
C ARG A 21 18.14 -3.93 6.84
N ILE A 22 18.87 -3.25 7.74
CA ILE A 22 20.21 -3.68 8.18
C ILE A 22 20.15 -5.09 8.77
N GLN A 23 19.17 -5.38 9.64
CA GLN A 23 18.99 -6.70 10.22
C GLN A 23 18.62 -7.74 9.15
N SER A 24 17.80 -7.39 8.17
CA SER A 24 17.42 -8.28 7.06
C SER A 24 18.63 -8.70 6.23
N HIS A 25 19.57 -7.78 5.97
CA HIS A 25 20.84 -8.10 5.31
C HIS A 25 21.75 -8.99 6.17
N LYS A 26 21.76 -8.79 7.48
CA LYS A 26 22.64 -9.53 8.41
C LYS A 26 22.15 -10.93 8.74
N LEU A 27 20.86 -11.06 9.00
CA LEU A 27 20.25 -12.26 9.60
C LEU A 27 19.39 -13.05 8.61
N GLY A 28 19.13 -12.49 7.43
CA GLY A 28 18.10 -12.95 6.51
C GLY A 28 16.74 -12.32 6.83
N VAL A 29 15.94 -12.12 5.77
CA VAL A 29 14.66 -11.41 5.79
C VAL A 29 13.68 -11.98 6.83
N GLU A 30 13.44 -13.30 6.81
CA GLU A 30 12.46 -13.95 7.68
C GLU A 30 12.83 -13.85 9.16
N LYS A 31 14.12 -14.07 9.48
CA LYS A 31 14.61 -13.98 10.85
C LYS A 31 14.58 -12.55 11.36
N ALA A 32 14.98 -11.58 10.53
CA ALA A 32 14.94 -10.17 10.90
C ALA A 32 13.51 -9.68 11.13
N TRP A 33 12.55 -10.07 10.29
CA TRP A 33 11.15 -9.76 10.48
C TRP A 33 10.60 -10.35 11.78
N THR A 34 10.88 -11.63 12.04
CA THR A 34 10.43 -12.31 13.27
C THR A 34 10.94 -11.61 14.53
N LEU A 35 12.22 -11.23 14.57
CA LEU A 35 12.81 -10.51 15.71
C LEU A 35 12.20 -9.10 15.84
N HIS A 36 12.02 -8.41 14.72
CA HIS A 36 11.40 -7.09 14.69
C HIS A 36 9.97 -7.09 15.24
N CYS A 37 9.17 -8.11 14.91
CA CYS A 37 7.82 -8.30 15.46
C CYS A 37 7.81 -8.54 16.99
N GLN A 38 8.94 -8.89 17.60
CA GLN A 38 9.10 -9.09 19.04
C GLN A 38 9.54 -7.81 19.77
N GLU A 39 9.96 -6.75 19.06
CA GLU A 39 10.40 -5.48 19.65
C GLU A 39 9.20 -4.61 20.11
N THR A 40 8.48 -5.06 21.13
CA THR A 40 7.21 -4.45 21.58
C THR A 40 7.33 -2.95 21.89
N ASP A 41 8.41 -2.55 22.58
CA ASP A 41 8.60 -1.15 22.99
C ASP A 41 8.92 -0.25 21.79
N THR A 42 9.79 -0.73 20.88
CA THR A 42 10.11 -0.03 19.62
C THR A 42 8.84 0.17 18.79
N LEU A 43 8.04 -0.90 18.63
CA LEU A 43 6.84 -0.90 17.82
C LEU A 43 5.72 -0.04 18.43
N LYS A 44 5.54 -0.07 19.76
CA LYS A 44 4.58 0.81 20.45
C LYS A 44 4.93 2.28 20.27
N LYS A 45 6.22 2.62 20.42
CA LYS A 45 6.71 3.99 20.19
C LYS A 45 6.60 4.41 18.73
N TYR A 46 6.86 3.48 17.80
CA TYR A 46 6.67 3.69 16.37
C TYR A 46 5.21 4.05 16.05
N ALA A 47 4.26 3.28 16.59
CA ALA A 47 2.83 3.50 16.40
C ALA A 47 2.39 4.86 16.96
N GLU A 48 2.82 5.19 18.18
CA GLU A 48 2.58 6.50 18.80
C GLU A 48 3.10 7.64 17.90
N TYR A 49 4.33 7.54 17.41
CA TYR A 49 4.94 8.60 16.60
C TYR A 49 4.29 8.72 15.22
N MET A 50 3.90 7.60 14.61
CA MET A 50 3.14 7.58 13.36
C MET A 50 1.77 8.25 13.54
N HIS A 51 1.07 7.93 14.63
CA HIS A 51 -0.23 8.53 14.94
C HIS A 51 -0.10 10.04 15.17
N ARG A 52 0.90 10.49 15.91
CA ARG A 52 1.18 11.92 16.11
C ARG A 52 1.53 12.63 14.82
N LEU A 53 2.38 12.06 13.96
CA LEU A 53 2.65 12.64 12.63
C LEU A 53 1.36 12.79 11.82
N ALA A 54 0.48 11.81 11.86
CA ALA A 54 -0.78 11.85 11.13
C ALA A 54 -1.74 12.93 11.65
N VAL A 55 -2.04 12.92 12.94
CA VAL A 55 -3.08 13.79 13.51
C VAL A 55 -2.56 15.22 13.75
N ASP A 56 -1.34 15.37 14.28
CA ASP A 56 -0.85 16.67 14.69
C ASP A 56 -0.30 17.50 13.52
N PHE A 57 0.15 16.84 12.45
CA PHE A 57 0.84 17.49 11.32
C PHE A 57 0.17 17.23 9.98
N TRP A 58 -0.11 15.98 9.60
CA TRP A 58 -0.66 15.70 8.26
C TRP A 58 -2.11 16.16 8.11
N ASP A 59 -2.99 15.87 9.07
CA ASP A 59 -4.41 16.22 8.98
C ASP A 59 -4.63 17.74 9.02
N LYS A 60 -3.85 18.47 9.84
CA LYS A 60 -3.94 19.94 9.90
C LYS A 60 -3.55 20.58 8.56
N ASN A 61 -2.49 20.10 7.93
CA ASN A 61 -1.98 20.70 6.70
C ASN A 61 -2.78 20.25 5.47
N ASN A 62 -3.40 19.06 5.50
CA ASN A 62 -4.33 18.59 4.47
C ASN A 62 -5.65 19.36 4.42
N ASN A 63 -5.98 20.16 5.44
CA ASN A 63 -7.13 21.06 5.40
C ASN A 63 -6.88 22.27 4.49
N GLU A 64 -5.62 22.62 4.21
CA GLU A 64 -5.25 23.72 3.32
C GLU A 64 -5.26 23.29 1.83
N ASP A 65 -4.94 22.02 1.53
CA ASP A 65 -5.09 21.43 0.18
C ASP A 65 -5.66 20.00 0.23
N VAL A 66 -6.97 19.90 -0.02
CA VAL A 66 -7.73 18.65 -0.06
C VAL A 66 -7.14 17.65 -1.07
N LYS A 67 -6.46 18.11 -2.12
CA LYS A 67 -5.85 17.25 -3.16
C LYS A 67 -4.62 16.49 -2.65
N MET A 68 -4.09 16.82 -1.48
CA MET A 68 -2.91 16.16 -0.89
C MET A 68 -3.27 15.05 0.11
N CYS A 69 -4.53 14.97 0.54
CA CYS A 69 -4.93 14.00 1.55
C CYS A 69 -5.05 12.59 0.97
N ARG A 70 -4.13 11.70 1.36
CA ARG A 70 -4.13 10.26 1.02
C ARG A 70 -5.46 9.57 1.28
N ILE A 71 -6.05 9.84 2.45
CA ILE A 71 -7.32 9.23 2.88
C ILE A 71 -8.45 9.69 1.95
N LYS A 72 -8.60 11.00 1.74
CA LYS A 72 -9.62 11.54 0.83
C LYS A 72 -9.41 11.09 -0.61
N TRP A 73 -8.16 10.92 -1.07
CA TRP A 73 -7.86 10.34 -2.37
C TRP A 73 -8.41 8.92 -2.49
N VAL A 74 -8.17 8.06 -1.50
CA VAL A 74 -8.75 6.70 -1.49
C VAL A 74 -10.28 6.77 -1.54
N VAL A 75 -10.91 7.60 -0.69
CA VAL A 75 -12.37 7.73 -0.67
C VAL A 75 -12.91 8.21 -2.02
N PHE A 76 -12.27 9.19 -2.65
CA PHE A 76 -12.63 9.66 -3.98
C PHE A 76 -12.55 8.52 -5.01
N GLN A 77 -11.45 7.77 -5.04
CA GLN A 77 -11.27 6.66 -5.98
C GLN A 77 -12.28 5.54 -5.78
N VAL A 78 -12.65 5.24 -4.53
CA VAL A 78 -13.70 4.28 -4.21
C VAL A 78 -15.05 4.77 -4.74
N ASN A 79 -15.41 6.04 -4.52
CA ASN A 79 -16.65 6.61 -5.06
C ASN A 79 -16.67 6.56 -6.59
N GLU A 80 -15.57 6.97 -7.24
CA GLU A 80 -15.46 6.92 -8.70
C GLU A 80 -15.66 5.51 -9.25
N TYR A 81 -15.11 4.51 -8.56
CA TYR A 81 -15.17 3.12 -8.99
C TYR A 81 -16.52 2.45 -8.69
N PHE A 82 -16.98 2.46 -7.43
CA PHE A 82 -18.17 1.71 -7.02
C PHE A 82 -19.49 2.46 -7.21
N ILE A 83 -19.48 3.80 -7.21
CA ILE A 83 -20.70 4.62 -7.27
C ILE A 83 -20.83 5.30 -8.64
N ASN A 84 -19.78 5.95 -9.14
CA ASN A 84 -19.85 6.77 -10.36
C ASN A 84 -19.58 5.97 -11.66
N GLY A 85 -19.94 4.68 -11.66
CA GLY A 85 -19.89 3.80 -12.83
C GLY A 85 -18.49 3.38 -13.29
N GLY A 86 -17.44 3.59 -12.48
CA GLY A 86 -16.08 3.18 -12.83
C GLY A 86 -15.91 1.66 -12.93
N LYS A 87 -16.61 0.88 -12.09
CA LYS A 87 -16.66 -0.58 -12.14
C LYS A 87 -17.20 -1.08 -13.47
N ASP A 88 -18.33 -0.55 -13.92
CA ASP A 88 -18.96 -0.93 -15.19
C ASP A 88 -18.06 -0.60 -16.39
N LYS A 89 -17.41 0.57 -16.36
CA LYS A 89 -16.42 0.95 -17.37
C LYS A 89 -15.24 -0.03 -17.39
N ALA A 90 -14.76 -0.46 -16.22
CA ALA A 90 -13.67 -1.42 -16.11
C ALA A 90 -14.07 -2.83 -16.59
N GLN A 91 -15.25 -3.31 -16.23
CA GLN A 91 -15.80 -4.59 -16.71
C GLN A 91 -16.00 -4.60 -18.23
N LYS A 92 -16.59 -3.54 -18.80
CA LYS A 92 -16.72 -3.40 -20.27
C LYS A 92 -15.36 -3.42 -20.95
N ARG A 93 -14.37 -2.72 -20.40
CA ARG A 93 -13.01 -2.73 -20.93
C ARG A 93 -12.40 -4.14 -20.89
N GLU A 94 -12.57 -4.86 -19.79
CA GLU A 94 -12.10 -6.24 -19.65
C GLU A 94 -12.76 -7.15 -20.70
N TYR A 95 -14.08 -7.04 -20.89
CA TYR A 95 -14.82 -7.77 -21.94
C TYR A 95 -14.24 -7.54 -23.34
N PHE A 96 -13.98 -6.29 -23.72
CA PHE A 96 -13.37 -6.00 -25.03
C PHE A 96 -11.95 -6.56 -25.16
N LEU A 97 -11.18 -6.59 -24.07
CA LEU A 97 -9.85 -7.18 -24.08
C LEU A 97 -9.91 -8.71 -24.19
N GLN A 98 -10.88 -9.36 -23.53
CA GLN A 98 -11.11 -10.80 -23.64
C GLN A 98 -11.33 -11.21 -25.09
N ILE A 99 -12.28 -10.55 -25.78
CA ILE A 99 -12.57 -10.82 -27.19
C ILE A 99 -11.32 -10.56 -28.04
N ARG A 100 -10.62 -9.45 -27.81
CA ARG A 100 -9.44 -9.08 -28.59
C ARG A 100 -8.29 -10.07 -28.44
N TYR A 101 -8.06 -10.60 -27.24
CA TYR A 101 -6.92 -11.46 -26.96
C TYR A 101 -7.20 -12.94 -27.24
N PHE A 102 -8.43 -13.39 -27.07
CA PHE A 102 -8.75 -14.82 -27.08
C PHE A 102 -9.87 -15.20 -28.06
N GLY A 103 -10.56 -14.24 -28.68
CA GLY A 103 -11.67 -14.54 -29.60
C GLY A 103 -12.91 -15.12 -28.92
N GLU A 104 -12.97 -15.09 -27.59
CA GLU A 104 -14.06 -15.66 -26.78
C GLU A 104 -14.90 -14.58 -26.09
N SER A 105 -16.21 -14.83 -25.93
CA SER A 105 -17.15 -13.99 -25.19
C SER A 105 -17.74 -14.71 -23.97
N SER A 106 -16.89 -15.14 -23.05
CA SER A 106 -17.32 -15.93 -21.88
C SER A 106 -17.60 -15.09 -20.61
N ILE A 107 -17.50 -13.76 -20.66
CA ILE A 107 -17.82 -12.91 -19.49
C ILE A 107 -19.31 -12.55 -19.47
N LYS A 108 -20.03 -13.11 -18.49
CA LYS A 108 -21.37 -12.64 -18.14
C LYS A 108 -21.23 -11.26 -17.49
N ILE A 109 -21.69 -10.22 -18.19
CA ILE A 109 -21.87 -8.90 -17.58
C ILE A 109 -23.02 -9.02 -16.57
N GLU A 110 -22.68 -9.23 -15.31
CA GLU A 110 -23.67 -9.09 -14.24
C GLU A 110 -24.10 -7.62 -14.18
N LYS A 111 -25.39 -7.39 -14.40
CA LYS A 111 -25.97 -6.06 -14.19
C LYS A 111 -25.85 -5.75 -12.70
N ASN A 112 -25.25 -4.61 -12.35
CA ASN A 112 -25.27 -4.11 -10.97
C ASN A 112 -26.73 -3.98 -10.52
N THR A 113 -27.14 -4.82 -9.58
CA THR A 113 -28.20 -4.45 -8.66
C THR A 113 -27.61 -3.42 -7.71
N GLU A 114 -28.09 -2.18 -7.79
CA GLU A 114 -27.80 -1.13 -6.82
C GLU A 114 -28.08 -1.68 -5.41
N ASN A 115 -27.02 -2.03 -4.69
CA ASN A 115 -27.12 -2.32 -3.28
C ASN A 115 -26.54 -1.13 -2.54
N ASN A 116 -27.40 -0.41 -1.82
CA ASN A 116 -27.06 0.62 -0.82
C ASN A 116 -26.28 0.04 0.39
N ALA A 117 -25.56 -1.06 0.20
CA ALA A 117 -24.77 -1.71 1.22
C ALA A 117 -23.43 -0.98 1.38
N LYS A 118 -22.96 -0.89 2.62
CA LYS A 118 -21.60 -0.43 2.91
C LYS A 118 -20.58 -1.34 2.23
N LEU A 119 -19.47 -0.76 1.78
CA LEU A 119 -18.36 -1.48 1.18
C LEU A 119 -17.42 -2.01 2.27
N ASN A 120 -17.03 -3.28 2.19
CA ASN A 120 -16.07 -3.86 3.12
C ASN A 120 -14.66 -3.41 2.75
N LEU A 121 -14.02 -2.64 3.63
CA LEU A 121 -12.67 -2.11 3.45
C LEU A 121 -11.72 -2.73 4.47
N LEU A 122 -10.60 -3.28 3.99
CA LEU A 122 -9.46 -3.67 4.82
C LEU A 122 -8.36 -2.60 4.72
N ASP A 123 -8.05 -1.95 5.83
CA ASP A 123 -6.96 -0.99 5.93
C ASP A 123 -5.75 -1.67 6.60
N VAL A 124 -4.70 -1.95 5.82
CA VAL A 124 -3.53 -2.73 6.28
C VAL A 124 -2.38 -1.79 6.62
N GLY A 125 -1.88 -1.91 7.85
CA GLY A 125 -0.93 -0.94 8.40
C GLY A 125 -1.63 0.36 8.76
N SER A 126 -2.87 0.26 9.28
CA SER A 126 -3.77 1.38 9.49
C SER A 126 -3.27 2.34 10.57
N CYS A 127 -2.55 1.83 11.58
CA CYS A 127 -2.11 2.50 12.80
C CYS A 127 -3.25 3.05 13.69
N TYR A 128 -4.19 3.83 13.14
CA TYR A 128 -5.21 4.59 13.89
C TYR A 128 -6.62 4.63 13.24
N ASN A 129 -6.91 3.79 12.23
CA ASN A 129 -8.21 3.64 11.58
C ASN A 129 -8.85 4.94 11.06
N PRO A 130 -8.21 5.68 10.14
CA PRO A 130 -8.76 6.92 9.59
C PRO A 130 -10.04 6.72 8.77
N PHE A 131 -10.29 5.51 8.24
CA PHE A 131 -11.43 5.25 7.36
C PHE A 131 -12.75 5.05 8.11
N LYS A 132 -12.75 4.83 9.44
CA LYS A 132 -13.97 4.63 10.24
C LYS A 132 -14.98 5.78 10.17
N PHE A 133 -14.50 6.99 9.85
CA PHE A 133 -15.33 8.19 9.80
C PHE A 133 -16.15 8.32 8.50
N PHE A 134 -15.94 7.45 7.52
CA PHE A 134 -16.69 7.48 6.26
C PHE A 134 -17.80 6.44 6.28
N SER A 135 -19.05 6.91 6.23
CA SER A 135 -20.26 6.08 6.37
C SER A 135 -20.42 5.01 5.29
N ILE A 136 -19.78 5.19 4.14
CA ILE A 136 -19.76 4.23 3.02
C ILE A 136 -19.02 2.92 3.36
N PHE A 137 -18.16 2.91 4.38
CA PHE A 137 -17.33 1.75 4.69
C PHE A 137 -17.81 0.95 5.91
N ASN A 138 -17.66 -0.37 5.80
CA ASN A 138 -17.48 -1.27 6.91
C ASN A 138 -15.97 -1.59 7.00
N VAL A 139 -15.29 -1.02 7.99
CA VAL A 139 -13.81 -1.04 8.06
C VAL A 139 -13.31 -2.14 8.98
N VAL A 140 -12.42 -2.97 8.46
CA VAL A 140 -11.50 -3.79 9.25
C VAL A 140 -10.14 -3.12 9.17
N ALA A 141 -9.68 -2.53 10.27
CA ALA A 141 -8.36 -1.90 10.34
C ALA A 141 -7.40 -2.83 11.08
N ILE A 142 -6.23 -3.09 10.49
CA ILE A 142 -5.20 -3.96 11.06
C ILE A 142 -3.83 -3.29 11.06
N ASP A 143 -3.02 -3.58 12.07
CA ASP A 143 -1.63 -3.11 12.17
C ASP A 143 -0.77 -4.09 12.97
N LEU A 144 0.54 -4.15 12.69
CA LEU A 144 1.49 -4.93 13.49
C LEU A 144 1.51 -4.45 14.95
N ALA A 145 1.41 -3.13 15.15
CA ALA A 145 1.34 -2.48 16.45
C ALA A 145 0.35 -1.31 16.41
N PRO A 146 -0.92 -1.56 16.75
CA PRO A 146 -1.96 -0.53 16.80
C PRO A 146 -1.64 0.65 17.72
N ALA A 147 -1.93 1.88 17.28
CA ALA A 147 -1.90 3.06 18.14
C ALA A 147 -3.24 3.31 18.85
N THR A 148 -4.34 2.77 18.31
CA THR A 148 -5.69 2.91 18.86
C THR A 148 -6.35 1.54 19.03
N SER A 149 -7.32 1.44 19.95
CA SER A 149 -7.96 0.17 20.31
C SER A 149 -8.90 -0.39 19.24
N ASP A 150 -9.33 0.43 18.29
CA ASP A 150 -10.19 0.07 17.17
C ASP A 150 -9.42 -0.41 15.93
N VAL A 151 -8.12 -0.66 16.08
CA VAL A 151 -7.26 -1.31 15.09
C VAL A 151 -6.81 -2.65 15.66
N LEU A 152 -7.06 -3.74 14.94
CA LEU A 152 -6.67 -5.08 15.37
C LEU A 152 -5.17 -5.28 15.21
N ARG A 153 -4.52 -5.87 16.21
CA ARG A 153 -3.12 -6.30 16.08
C ARG A 153 -3.06 -7.45 15.08
N CYS A 154 -2.23 -7.36 14.04
CA CYS A 154 -2.12 -8.35 12.99
C CYS A 154 -0.77 -8.23 12.28
N ASP A 155 -0.05 -9.33 12.12
CA ASP A 155 1.03 -9.37 11.13
C ASP A 155 0.45 -9.82 9.79
N PHE A 156 0.31 -8.89 8.86
CA PHE A 156 -0.29 -9.19 7.56
C PHE A 156 0.55 -10.15 6.72
N LEU A 157 1.86 -10.31 6.96
CA LEU A 157 2.67 -11.29 6.25
C LEU A 157 2.32 -12.72 6.67
N THR A 158 1.99 -12.93 7.95
CA THR A 158 1.77 -14.27 8.53
C THR A 158 0.31 -14.60 8.83
N VAL A 159 -0.60 -13.62 8.78
CA VAL A 159 -2.06 -13.86 8.98
C VAL A 159 -2.59 -14.91 8.00
N ASP A 160 -3.39 -15.84 8.51
CA ASP A 160 -4.00 -16.88 7.69
C ASP A 160 -5.08 -16.30 6.78
N VAL A 161 -5.21 -16.90 5.59
CA VAL A 161 -6.28 -16.58 4.64
C VAL A 161 -7.10 -17.83 4.42
N ILE A 162 -8.35 -17.80 4.88
CA ILE A 162 -9.20 -19.00 4.97
C ILE A 162 -10.57 -18.75 4.33
N PRO A 163 -11.25 -19.78 3.80
CA PRO A 163 -12.58 -19.63 3.19
C PRO A 163 -13.70 -19.38 4.21
N GLU A 164 -13.52 -19.81 5.46
CA GLU A 164 -14.54 -19.75 6.51
C GLU A 164 -14.86 -18.32 6.94
N LYS A 165 -16.10 -18.09 7.38
CA LYS A 165 -16.48 -16.85 8.04
C LYS A 165 -15.75 -16.74 9.37
N ILE A 166 -15.11 -15.60 9.59
CA ILE A 166 -14.36 -15.30 10.80
C ILE A 166 -15.10 -14.23 11.60
N ASP A 167 -15.26 -14.48 12.89
CA ASP A 167 -15.68 -13.47 13.84
C ASP A 167 -14.46 -13.01 14.66
N ASN A 168 -13.92 -11.83 14.31
CA ASN A 168 -12.83 -11.20 15.04
C ASN A 168 -13.32 -10.21 16.12
N SER A 169 -14.63 -10.15 16.41
CA SER A 169 -15.21 -9.16 17.34
C SER A 169 -14.68 -9.23 18.76
N SER A 170 -14.26 -10.43 19.19
CA SER A 170 -13.85 -10.71 20.57
C SER A 170 -12.33 -10.71 20.78
N SER A 171 -11.53 -10.55 19.73
CA SER A 171 -10.07 -10.66 19.80
C SER A 171 -9.40 -9.32 19.45
N SER A 172 -8.47 -8.87 20.27
CA SER A 172 -7.58 -7.75 19.94
C SER A 172 -6.49 -8.13 18.91
N TYR A 173 -6.35 -9.42 18.61
CA TYR A 173 -5.38 -9.97 17.67
C TYR A 173 -6.06 -10.75 16.54
N CYS A 174 -5.85 -10.33 15.29
CA CYS A 174 -6.39 -10.96 14.10
C CYS A 174 -5.46 -12.10 13.64
N LYS A 175 -5.94 -13.35 13.74
CA LYS A 175 -5.18 -14.54 13.31
C LYS A 175 -5.49 -14.97 11.88
N ALA A 176 -6.69 -14.68 11.41
CA ALA A 176 -7.14 -15.08 10.09
C ALA A 176 -8.03 -13.99 9.46
N LEU A 177 -8.02 -13.95 8.14
CA LEU A 177 -8.87 -13.11 7.30
C LEU A 177 -9.59 -13.98 6.26
N GLN A 178 -10.84 -13.63 5.96
CA GLN A 178 -11.67 -14.42 5.06
C GLN A 178 -11.30 -14.15 3.60
N MET A 179 -11.21 -15.21 2.80
CA MET A 179 -11.04 -15.12 1.34
C MET A 179 -12.22 -14.42 0.68
N ASN A 180 -11.96 -13.62 -0.36
CA ASN A 180 -12.98 -12.95 -1.16
C ASN A 180 -14.04 -12.18 -0.32
N SER A 181 -13.65 -11.56 0.80
CA SER A 181 -14.58 -10.87 1.71
C SER A 181 -14.56 -9.35 1.61
N PHE A 182 -13.50 -8.78 1.00
CA PHE A 182 -13.30 -7.34 0.94
C PHE A 182 -13.57 -6.77 -0.46
N ASP A 183 -14.27 -5.64 -0.51
CA ASP A 183 -14.45 -4.85 -1.73
C ASP A 183 -13.21 -3.99 -1.99
N ILE A 184 -12.56 -3.51 -0.92
CA ILE A 184 -11.38 -2.64 -0.97
C ILE A 184 -10.30 -3.15 -0.03
N ILE A 185 -9.05 -3.12 -0.49
CA ILE A 185 -7.86 -3.23 0.36
C ILE A 185 -6.99 -1.99 0.14
N VAL A 186 -6.50 -1.40 1.22
CA VAL A 186 -5.65 -0.21 1.20
C VAL A 186 -4.26 -0.54 1.73
N PHE A 187 -3.23 -0.26 0.93
CA PHE A 187 -1.82 -0.24 1.32
C PHE A 187 -1.32 1.20 1.28
N SER A 188 -1.46 1.91 2.40
CA SER A 188 -1.03 3.31 2.51
C SER A 188 0.34 3.40 3.17
N LEU A 189 1.40 3.53 2.36
CA LEU A 189 2.81 3.50 2.76
C LEU A 189 3.30 2.17 3.38
N LEU A 190 2.45 1.14 3.39
CA LEU A 190 2.76 -0.19 3.94
C LEU A 190 3.97 -0.84 3.25
N LEU A 191 4.02 -0.81 1.91
CA LEU A 191 5.03 -1.56 1.16
C LEU A 191 6.46 -1.05 1.40
N GLU A 192 6.60 0.23 1.76
CA GLU A 192 7.89 0.84 2.14
C GLU A 192 8.38 0.40 3.52
N TYR A 193 7.50 -0.10 4.37
CA TYR A 193 7.88 -0.64 5.68
C TYR A 193 8.67 -1.95 5.54
N LEU A 194 8.25 -2.76 4.57
CA LEU A 194 8.76 -4.12 4.38
C LEU A 194 10.23 -4.09 3.88
N PRO A 195 11.12 -4.94 4.42
CA PRO A 195 12.53 -4.89 4.03
C PRO A 195 12.86 -5.60 2.73
N SER A 196 11.95 -6.40 2.16
CA SER A 196 12.24 -7.17 0.94
C SER A 196 11.16 -7.09 -0.15
N PRO A 197 11.55 -7.21 -1.44
CA PRO A 197 10.60 -7.28 -2.55
C PRO A 197 9.66 -8.47 -2.46
N GLN A 198 10.15 -9.60 -1.94
CA GLN A 198 9.38 -10.83 -1.76
C GLN A 198 8.26 -10.64 -0.75
N GLN A 199 8.51 -9.98 0.39
CA GLN A 199 7.45 -9.65 1.35
C GLN A 199 6.41 -8.68 0.75
N ARG A 200 6.84 -7.67 0.01
CA ARG A 200 5.92 -6.78 -0.72
C ARG A 200 5.03 -7.56 -1.69
N TYR A 201 5.63 -8.48 -2.45
CA TYR A 201 4.88 -9.37 -3.34
C TYR A 201 3.89 -10.26 -2.57
N SER A 202 4.31 -10.87 -1.46
CA SER A 202 3.45 -11.68 -0.60
C SER A 202 2.25 -10.90 -0.08
N CYS A 203 2.43 -9.64 0.32
CA CYS A 203 1.31 -8.76 0.68
C CYS A 203 0.34 -8.57 -0.48
N CYS A 204 0.83 -8.30 -1.69
CA CYS A 204 -0.02 -8.14 -2.87
C CYS A 204 -0.74 -9.44 -3.27
N SER A 205 -0.06 -10.59 -3.18
CA SER A 205 -0.67 -11.91 -3.41
C SER A 205 -1.77 -12.21 -2.39
N LYS A 206 -1.53 -11.91 -1.11
CA LYS A 206 -2.53 -12.05 -0.05
C LYS A 206 -3.72 -11.12 -0.27
N ALA A 207 -3.49 -9.86 -0.63
CA ALA A 207 -4.54 -8.93 -1.00
C ALA A 207 -5.39 -9.44 -2.17
N TYR A 208 -4.77 -10.09 -3.17
CA TYR A 208 -5.50 -10.71 -4.27
C TYR A 208 -6.45 -11.81 -3.76
N GLN A 209 -6.04 -12.66 -2.82
CA GLN A 209 -6.89 -13.72 -2.26
C GLN A 209 -8.06 -13.17 -1.42
N LEU A 210 -7.83 -12.07 -0.70
CA LEU A 210 -8.80 -11.44 0.20
C LEU A 210 -9.84 -10.58 -0.54
N LEU A 211 -9.49 -9.99 -1.68
CA LEU A 211 -10.42 -9.20 -2.49
C LEU A 211 -11.49 -10.07 -3.16
N LYS A 212 -12.73 -9.60 -3.11
CA LYS A 212 -13.81 -10.09 -3.99
C LYS A 212 -13.43 -9.91 -5.47
N MET A 213 -14.09 -10.66 -6.35
CA MET A 213 -14.09 -10.32 -7.77
C MET A 213 -14.53 -8.87 -7.96
N ASP A 214 -13.90 -8.16 -8.89
CA ASP A 214 -14.06 -6.72 -9.12
C ASP A 214 -13.65 -5.79 -7.96
N GLY A 215 -13.15 -6.35 -6.84
CA GLY A 215 -12.60 -5.56 -5.76
C GLY A 215 -11.33 -4.81 -6.17
N ILE A 216 -11.00 -3.75 -5.44
CA ILE A 216 -9.85 -2.89 -5.74
C ILE A 216 -8.80 -2.87 -4.63
N LEU A 217 -7.54 -2.92 -5.04
CA LEU A 217 -6.36 -2.65 -4.24
C LEU A 217 -5.89 -1.21 -4.49
N CYS A 218 -5.92 -0.38 -3.46
CA CYS A 218 -5.37 0.97 -3.46
C CYS A 218 -3.97 0.96 -2.85
N ILE A 219 -2.96 1.34 -3.63
CA ILE A 219 -1.56 1.43 -3.18
C ILE A 219 -1.12 2.89 -3.22
N LEU A 220 -0.68 3.41 -2.08
CA LEU A 220 -0.09 4.73 -1.96
C LEU A 220 1.34 4.56 -1.46
N THR A 221 2.31 5.04 -2.21
CA THR A 221 3.73 4.89 -1.90
C THR A 221 4.45 6.23 -2.07
N PRO A 222 5.50 6.55 -1.31
CA PRO A 222 6.22 7.81 -1.44
C PRO A 222 6.77 8.04 -2.85
N ASP A 223 6.77 9.30 -3.28
CA ASP A 223 7.53 9.73 -4.44
C ASP A 223 8.99 9.96 -4.02
N SER A 224 9.93 9.26 -4.63
CA SER A 224 11.35 9.62 -4.55
C SER A 224 11.64 10.75 -5.56
N LYS A 225 12.39 11.80 -5.17
CA LYS A 225 12.48 13.10 -5.87
C LYS A 225 12.86 13.06 -7.37
N HIS A 226 13.48 12.00 -7.89
CA HIS A 226 13.88 11.98 -9.29
C HIS A 226 12.70 11.58 -10.20
N ALA A 227 12.23 12.52 -11.02
CA ALA A 227 11.06 12.39 -11.91
C ALA A 227 11.05 11.12 -12.78
N THR A 228 12.23 10.56 -13.09
CA THR A 228 12.39 9.34 -13.89
C THR A 228 12.78 8.10 -13.09
N ALA A 229 13.26 8.22 -11.83
CA ALA A 229 13.75 7.09 -11.04
C ALA A 229 12.63 6.12 -10.66
N ASN A 230 11.45 6.64 -10.33
CA ASN A 230 10.30 5.80 -9.98
C ASN A 230 9.59 5.21 -11.19
N SER A 231 9.81 5.73 -12.41
CA SER A 231 9.06 5.27 -13.59
C SER A 231 9.30 3.78 -13.88
N LYS A 232 10.55 3.32 -13.74
CA LYS A 232 10.93 1.90 -13.87
C LYS A 232 10.35 1.06 -12.74
N VAL A 233 10.36 1.57 -11.51
CA VAL A 233 9.80 0.91 -10.33
C VAL A 233 8.28 0.73 -10.47
N MET A 234 7.56 1.81 -10.78
CA MET A 234 6.11 1.79 -10.99
C MET A 234 5.70 0.92 -12.18
N LYS A 235 6.53 0.84 -13.23
CA LYS A 235 6.35 -0.10 -14.34
C LYS A 235 6.55 -1.55 -13.86
N SER A 236 7.59 -1.82 -13.08
CA SER A 236 7.85 -3.14 -12.47
C SER A 236 6.69 -3.59 -11.59
N TRP A 237 6.13 -2.70 -10.77
CA TRP A 237 4.99 -2.99 -9.92
C TRP A 237 3.75 -3.34 -10.74
N ARG A 238 3.47 -2.55 -11.79
CA ARG A 238 2.37 -2.86 -12.71
C ARG A 238 2.55 -4.24 -13.35
N HIS A 239 3.76 -4.59 -13.78
CA HIS A 239 4.03 -5.92 -14.33
C HIS A 239 3.84 -7.02 -13.30
N THR A 240 4.37 -6.83 -12.10
CA THR A 240 4.27 -7.80 -11.01
C THR A 240 2.83 -8.03 -10.58
N LEU A 241 2.03 -6.98 -10.46
CA LEU A 241 0.62 -7.11 -10.11
C LEU A 241 -0.18 -7.76 -11.26
N ALA A 242 0.21 -7.53 -12.51
CA ALA A 242 -0.40 -8.22 -13.65
C ALA A 242 -0.13 -9.73 -13.65
N THR A 243 0.99 -10.22 -13.09
CA THR A 243 1.20 -11.69 -12.96
C THR A 243 0.19 -12.34 -12.00
N LEU A 244 -0.27 -11.59 -10.99
CA LEU A 244 -1.28 -12.05 -10.03
C LEU A 244 -2.71 -12.04 -10.61
N GLY A 245 -2.99 -11.27 -11.65
CA GLY A 245 -4.36 -11.06 -12.14
C GLY A 245 -4.92 -9.67 -11.88
N PHE A 246 -4.11 -8.70 -11.45
CA PHE A 246 -4.55 -7.32 -11.26
C PHE A 246 -4.44 -6.50 -12.55
N TRP A 247 -5.44 -5.63 -12.77
CA TRP A 247 -5.40 -4.60 -13.82
C TRP A 247 -5.37 -3.20 -13.22
N ARG A 248 -4.45 -2.35 -13.68
CA ARG A 248 -4.36 -0.96 -13.20
C ARG A 248 -5.49 -0.11 -13.80
N ILE A 249 -6.33 0.46 -12.93
CA ILE A 249 -7.40 1.38 -13.31
C ILE A 249 -6.86 2.82 -13.35
N THR A 250 -6.24 3.24 -12.26
CA THR A 250 -5.78 4.62 -12.09
C THR A 250 -4.34 4.65 -11.60
N TYR A 251 -3.61 5.67 -12.05
CA TYR A 251 -2.33 6.10 -11.53
C TYR A 251 -2.36 7.62 -11.45
N GLN A 252 -2.06 8.17 -10.28
CA GLN A 252 -1.94 9.59 -10.06
C GLN A 252 -0.71 9.87 -9.20
N LYS A 253 0.07 10.87 -9.62
CA LYS A 253 1.16 11.41 -8.83
C LYS A 253 0.65 12.62 -8.05
N LEU A 254 0.65 12.53 -6.72
CA LEU A 254 0.51 13.68 -5.83
C LEU A 254 1.91 14.22 -5.50
N LYS A 255 1.99 15.33 -4.77
CA LYS A 255 3.24 16.04 -4.49
C LYS A 255 4.35 15.17 -3.89
N HIS A 256 3.98 14.25 -2.99
CA HIS A 256 4.93 13.41 -2.24
C HIS A 256 4.61 11.92 -2.34
N VAL A 257 3.60 11.51 -3.10
CA VAL A 257 3.16 10.12 -3.18
C VAL A 257 2.66 9.74 -4.57
N HIS A 258 2.94 8.51 -4.98
CA HIS A 258 2.29 7.84 -6.09
C HIS A 258 1.09 7.07 -5.56
N CYS A 259 -0.06 7.32 -6.17
CA CYS A 259 -1.32 6.68 -5.83
C CYS A 259 -1.80 5.83 -7.01
N MET A 260 -2.12 4.58 -6.74
CA MET A 260 -2.52 3.61 -7.75
C MET A 260 -3.72 2.81 -7.29
N THR A 261 -4.64 2.55 -8.22
CA THR A 261 -5.76 1.63 -8.01
C THR A 261 -5.66 0.49 -8.99
N TYR A 262 -5.68 -0.73 -8.46
CA TYR A 262 -5.68 -1.97 -9.23
C TYR A 262 -6.97 -2.73 -8.94
N ARG A 263 -7.59 -3.29 -9.97
CA ARG A 263 -8.77 -4.15 -9.83
C ARG A 263 -8.38 -5.61 -9.99
N LYS A 264 -8.99 -6.47 -9.17
CA LYS A 264 -8.96 -7.92 -9.36
C LYS A 264 -9.80 -8.27 -10.58
N CYS A 265 -9.14 -8.71 -11.67
CA CYS A 265 -9.82 -9.09 -12.91
C CYS A 265 -10.76 -10.28 -12.69
N GLN A 266 -11.84 -10.32 -13.48
CA GLN A 266 -12.71 -11.50 -13.56
C GLN A 266 -11.99 -12.64 -14.28
N ASN A 267 -11.27 -12.31 -15.36
CA ASN A 267 -10.32 -13.21 -15.99
C ASN A 267 -8.88 -12.73 -15.74
N PRO A 268 -8.10 -13.37 -14.83
CA PRO A 268 -6.71 -12.99 -14.58
C PRO A 268 -5.83 -13.09 -15.83
N ASP A 269 -6.16 -13.96 -16.80
CA ASP A 269 -5.35 -14.19 -17.99
C ASP A 269 -5.32 -12.99 -18.93
N ILE A 270 -6.29 -12.08 -18.85
CA ILE A 270 -6.24 -10.81 -19.59
C ILE A 270 -5.03 -9.97 -19.17
N SER A 271 -4.79 -9.86 -17.86
CA SER A 271 -3.66 -9.09 -17.34
C SER A 271 -2.33 -9.78 -17.62
N LYS A 272 -2.28 -11.12 -17.53
CA LYS A 272 -1.09 -11.92 -17.85
C LYS A 272 -0.75 -11.89 -19.35
N HIS A 273 -1.77 -11.95 -20.22
CA HIS A 273 -1.58 -11.81 -21.67
C HIS A 273 -1.14 -10.39 -22.03
N TRP A 274 -1.75 -9.37 -21.45
CA TRP A 274 -1.26 -8.00 -21.62
C TRP A 274 0.22 -7.87 -21.25
N LEU A 275 0.64 -8.51 -20.15
CA LEU A 275 2.03 -8.55 -19.72
C LEU A 275 2.93 -9.30 -20.71
N SER A 276 2.50 -10.44 -21.26
CA SER A 276 3.30 -11.17 -22.25
C SER A 276 3.54 -10.35 -23.52
N LEU A 277 2.62 -9.45 -23.88
CA LEU A 277 2.82 -8.48 -24.96
C LEU A 277 3.84 -7.38 -24.62
N GLN A 278 4.19 -7.19 -23.34
CA GLN A 278 5.23 -6.25 -22.89
C GLN A 278 6.63 -6.90 -22.83
N SER A 279 6.78 -8.16 -23.25
CA SER A 279 8.00 -8.99 -23.10
C SER A 279 9.26 -8.43 -23.76
N ASN A 280 9.14 -7.45 -24.66
CA ASN A 280 10.29 -6.65 -25.14
C ASN A 280 10.82 -5.64 -24.10
N SER A 281 10.24 -5.59 -22.89
CA SER A 281 10.68 -4.69 -21.83
C SER A 281 11.63 -5.37 -20.84
N ILE A 282 12.78 -4.75 -20.60
CA ILE A 282 13.87 -5.21 -19.71
C ILE A 282 13.45 -5.39 -18.23
N CYS A 283 12.21 -5.06 -17.88
CA CYS A 283 11.77 -4.94 -16.48
C CYS A 283 11.23 -6.27 -15.95
N LYS A 284 12.06 -7.01 -15.21
CA LYS A 284 11.66 -8.24 -14.49
C LYS A 284 10.53 -7.93 -13.49
N PRO A 285 9.48 -8.76 -13.38
CA PRO A 285 8.39 -8.55 -12.43
C PRO A 285 8.89 -8.72 -11.00
N ILE A 286 9.15 -7.60 -10.33
CA ILE A 286 9.51 -7.56 -8.91
C ILE A 286 8.95 -6.30 -8.24
N MET A 287 8.53 -6.42 -6.97
CA MET A 287 8.06 -5.30 -6.16
C MET A 287 9.23 -4.55 -5.51
N ASN A 288 10.20 -4.05 -6.29
CA ASN A 288 11.34 -3.31 -5.72
C ASN A 288 10.94 -1.90 -5.27
N ILE A 289 11.67 -1.34 -4.33
CA ILE A 289 11.68 0.09 -3.99
C ILE A 289 13.11 0.63 -4.15
N PRO A 290 13.32 1.96 -4.25
CA PRO A 290 14.67 2.53 -4.38
C PRO A 290 15.67 2.02 -3.32
N GLN A 291 15.20 1.78 -2.10
CA GLN A 291 15.99 1.35 -0.95
C GLN A 291 16.55 -0.08 -1.11
N ASP A 292 15.99 -0.90 -1.99
CA ASP A 292 16.48 -2.27 -2.22
C ASP A 292 17.81 -2.31 -2.97
N PHE A 293 18.16 -1.21 -3.62
CA PHE A 293 19.41 -1.08 -4.36
C PHE A 293 20.55 -0.51 -3.50
N HIS A 294 20.31 -0.27 -2.22
CA HIS A 294 21.32 0.25 -1.30
C HIS A 294 22.22 -0.87 -0.77
N GLU A 295 23.52 -0.62 -0.69
CA GLU A 295 24.45 -1.52 -0.01
C GLU A 295 24.44 -1.26 1.50
N TYR A 296 23.85 -2.19 2.25
CA TYR A 296 23.88 -2.18 3.72
C TYR A 296 25.12 -2.93 4.24
N CYS A 297 26.32 -2.46 3.89
CA CYS A 297 27.58 -3.07 4.34
C CYS A 297 27.95 -2.68 5.79
N ASN A 298 28.54 -3.62 6.54
CA ASN A 298 29.06 -3.46 7.91
C ASN A 298 30.30 -2.52 7.95
N LYS A 299 30.13 -1.22 7.68
CA LYS A 299 31.17 -0.24 8.01
C LYS A 299 30.95 0.27 9.44
N LYS A 300 31.92 -0.03 10.32
CA LYS A 300 32.16 0.80 11.52
C LYS A 300 32.18 2.25 11.06
N GLN A 301 31.37 3.09 11.70
CA GLN A 301 31.37 4.56 11.64
C GLN A 301 32.58 5.16 10.90
N SER A 302 32.50 5.21 9.58
CA SER A 302 33.29 6.07 8.71
C SER A 302 32.26 6.86 7.94
N LYS A 303 32.33 8.19 8.05
CA LYS A 303 31.40 9.19 7.50
C LYS A 303 31.37 9.22 5.96
N GLU A 304 31.13 8.08 5.34
CA GLU A 304 30.89 7.97 3.91
C GLU A 304 29.87 6.85 3.73
N ASN A 305 28.58 7.23 3.72
CA ASN A 305 27.46 6.41 3.22
C ASN A 305 26.16 7.25 3.30
N ARG A 306 25.50 7.40 2.14
CA ARG A 306 24.47 8.41 1.75
C ARG A 306 25.01 9.84 1.62
N THR A 307 24.63 10.54 0.55
CA THR A 307 24.61 12.00 0.62
C THR A 307 23.51 12.40 1.60
N GLU A 308 23.78 13.40 2.44
CA GLU A 308 22.82 14.01 3.37
C GLU A 308 21.43 14.24 2.72
N MET A 309 21.44 14.48 1.41
CA MET A 309 20.30 14.72 0.54
C MET A 309 19.32 13.54 0.40
N GLU A 310 19.77 12.28 0.35
CA GLU A 310 18.87 11.11 0.22
C GLU A 310 18.21 10.74 1.55
N ASN A 311 18.96 10.91 2.64
CA ASN A 311 18.40 10.88 3.99
C ASN A 311 17.34 11.97 4.14
N GLN A 312 17.65 13.17 3.62
CA GLN A 312 16.72 14.28 3.56
C GLN A 312 15.47 13.91 2.74
N VAL A 313 15.49 13.10 1.68
CA VAL A 313 14.27 12.72 0.93
C VAL A 313 13.28 11.87 1.75
N LEU A 314 13.76 10.90 2.52
CA LEU A 314 12.87 10.14 3.43
C LEU A 314 12.41 11.02 4.60
N VAL A 315 13.27 11.93 5.08
CA VAL A 315 12.86 13.02 5.99
C VAL A 315 11.73 13.78 5.37
N ASP A 316 11.93 14.39 4.21
CA ASP A 316 10.97 15.16 3.45
C ASP A 316 9.69 14.37 3.16
N ASN A 317 9.75 13.08 2.90
CA ASN A 317 8.54 12.28 2.67
C ASN A 317 7.76 12.00 3.95
N PHE A 318 8.36 11.94 5.14
CA PHE A 318 7.58 11.86 6.40
C PHE A 318 7.29 13.25 7.01
N THR A 319 8.11 14.25 6.66
CA THR A 319 8.23 15.57 7.29
C THR A 319 7.62 16.69 6.44
N PHE A 320 7.56 16.54 5.13
CA PHE A 320 6.97 17.48 4.17
C PHE A 320 5.79 16.89 3.40
N LEU A 321 5.27 15.72 3.79
CA LEU A 321 3.88 15.31 3.47
C LEU A 321 2.84 16.40 3.83
N SER A 322 3.26 17.39 4.59
CA SER A 322 2.48 18.47 5.18
C SER A 322 3.21 19.82 4.97
N ASN A 323 3.34 20.32 3.73
CA ASN A 323 3.94 21.62 3.31
C ASN A 323 5.40 21.47 2.83
N SER A 324 5.77 21.85 1.61
CA SER A 324 5.77 23.25 1.15
C SER A 324 5.92 23.35 -0.37
N ASP A 325 5.34 24.38 -0.97
CA ASP A 325 5.64 24.84 -2.33
C ASP A 325 7.13 25.09 -2.51
N VAL A 326 7.65 24.76 -3.70
CA VAL A 326 8.53 25.64 -4.46
C VAL A 326 8.28 25.35 -5.94
N PHE A 327 7.59 26.27 -6.61
CA PHE A 327 7.72 26.48 -8.04
C PHE A 327 9.20 26.65 -8.40
N ILE A 328 9.70 25.89 -9.37
CA ILE A 328 10.05 26.43 -10.69
C ILE A 328 9.57 25.42 -11.73
#